data_AF-A0A7J7RXZ6-F1
#
_entry.id   AF-A0A7J7RXZ6-F1
#
_cell.length_a   1.000
_cell.length_b   1.000
_cell.length_c   1.000
_cell.angle_alpha   90.00
_cell.angle_beta   90.00
_cell.angle_gamma   90.00
#
_symmetry.space_group_name_H-M   'P 1'
#
loop_
_entity.id
_entity.type
_entity.pdbx_description
1 polymer ?
#
loop_
_entity_poly.entity_id
_entity_poly.type
_entity_poly.pdbx_seq_one_letter_code
_entity_poly.pdbx_strand_id
1 'polypeptide(L)'
;MGDVIQSIKVKSHLKCHSEYHWICVTPKRYNNSQYDWSRVRSHLQEIWHDVNVSLDMFRLHNEIQSMREAEPLKFDAAQAASEFIDALRNAMPSMPHITHSVVIFLTLGICVCVILCLLPIFIKCFISRMLDLRADIHQLELKTRP
;
A
#
# COMPACT_ATOMS: atom_id res chain seq x y z
N MET A 1 -27.54 7.03 2.75
CA MET A 1 -26.10 6.99 2.42
C MET A 1 -25.30 5.92 3.19
N GLY A 2 -25.81 5.33 4.29
CA GLY A 2 -25.08 4.32 5.07
C GLY A 2 -25.01 2.91 4.47
N ASP A 3 -26.00 2.50 3.67
CA ASP A 3 -26.10 1.12 3.15
C ASP A 3 -25.02 0.79 2.11
N VAL A 4 -24.56 1.80 1.37
CA VAL A 4 -23.48 1.67 0.38
C VAL A 4 -22.15 1.36 1.09
N ILE A 5 -21.88 2.01 2.22
CA ILE A 5 -20.63 1.78 2.98
C ILE A 5 -20.64 0.39 3.64
N GLN A 6 -21.79 -0.05 4.15
CA GLN A 6 -21.91 -1.36 4.76
C GLN A 6 -21.77 -2.49 3.74
N SER A 7 -22.37 -2.36 2.55
CA SER A 7 -22.22 -3.34 1.48
C SER A 7 -20.79 -3.41 0.93
N ILE A 8 -20.07 -2.29 0.84
CA ILE A 8 -18.64 -2.25 0.48
C ILE A 8 -17.78 -2.96 1.55
N LYS A 9 -18.04 -2.72 2.84
CA LYS A 9 -17.32 -3.38 3.94
C LYS A 9 -17.52 -4.90 3.92
N VAL A 10 -18.74 -5.37 3.67
CA VAL A 10 -19.01 -6.81 3.57
C VAL A 10 -18.30 -7.40 2.35
N LYS A 11 -18.32 -6.71 1.21
CA LYS A 11 -17.69 -7.17 -0.02
C LYS A 11 -16.16 -7.24 0.08
N SER A 12 -15.51 -6.35 0.83
CA SER A 12 -14.03 -6.38 0.99
C SER A 12 -13.52 -7.54 1.85
N HIS A 13 -14.38 -8.12 2.70
CA HIS A 13 -14.02 -9.24 3.57
C HIS A 13 -14.31 -10.63 2.97
N LEU A 14 -14.93 -10.69 1.79
CA LEU A 14 -15.21 -11.96 1.11
C LEU A 14 -14.01 -12.37 0.24
N LYS A 15 -13.67 -13.66 0.26
CA LYS A 15 -12.67 -14.23 -0.64
C LYS A 15 -13.35 -14.64 -1.94
N CYS A 16 -13.08 -13.92 -3.02
CA CYS A 16 -13.62 -14.22 -4.34
C CYS A 16 -12.67 -15.10 -5.15
N HIS A 17 -13.22 -15.87 -6.10
CA HIS A 17 -12.42 -16.72 -7.00
C HIS A 17 -11.58 -15.86 -7.94
N SER A 18 -10.34 -16.26 -8.23
CA SER A 18 -9.39 -15.47 -9.05
C SER A 18 -9.85 -15.31 -10.49
N GLU A 19 -10.45 -16.36 -11.06
CA GLU A 19 -10.98 -16.34 -12.43
C GLU A 19 -12.44 -15.87 -12.49
N TYR A 20 -13.16 -15.95 -11.37
CA TYR A 20 -14.58 -15.62 -11.28
C TYR A 20 -14.82 -14.65 -10.13
N HIS A 21 -14.45 -13.38 -10.34
CA HIS A 21 -14.53 -12.31 -9.33
C HIS A 21 -15.95 -12.06 -8.78
N TRP A 22 -16.99 -12.60 -9.41
CA TRP A 22 -18.39 -12.52 -9.00
C TRP A 22 -18.81 -13.67 -8.06
N ILE A 23 -18.03 -14.75 -7.99
CA ILE A 23 -18.23 -15.82 -7.01
C ILE A 23 -17.37 -15.51 -5.79
N CYS A 24 -18.03 -15.26 -4.67
CA CYS A 24 -17.35 -14.95 -3.42
C CYS A 24 -17.78 -15.91 -2.30
N VAL A 25 -16.80 -16.52 -1.64
CA VAL A 25 -17.03 -17.48 -0.56
C VAL A 25 -16.98 -16.75 0.78
N THR A 26 -17.99 -16.99 1.60
CA THR A 26 -18.00 -16.52 2.98
C THR A 26 -17.27 -17.50 3.89
N PRO A 27 -16.43 -17.02 4.84
CA PRO A 27 -15.78 -17.90 5.81
C PRO A 27 -16.73 -18.41 6.91
N LYS A 28 -18.01 -17.97 6.91
CA LYS A 28 -18.99 -18.36 7.92
C LYS A 28 -19.38 -19.83 7.74
N ARG A 29 -19.30 -20.62 8.82
CA ARG A 29 -19.76 -22.01 8.82
C ARG A 29 -21.27 -22.07 8.61
N TYR A 30 -21.70 -23.00 7.77
CA TYR A 30 -23.12 -23.27 7.53
C TYR A 30 -23.78 -23.83 8.80
N ASN A 31 -24.99 -23.39 9.09
CA ASN A 31 -25.75 -23.84 10.24
C ASN A 31 -26.69 -25.00 9.86
N ASN A 32 -26.26 -26.24 10.11
CA ASN A 32 -27.04 -27.46 9.80
C ASN A 32 -28.30 -27.65 10.66
N SER A 33 -28.51 -26.84 11.70
CA SER A 33 -29.66 -27.01 12.60
C SER A 33 -30.98 -26.46 12.04
N GLN A 34 -30.93 -25.55 11.05
CA GLN A 34 -32.13 -24.95 10.45
C GLN A 34 -32.56 -25.70 9.18
N TYR A 35 -31.60 -26.03 8.32
CA TYR A 35 -31.78 -26.87 7.13
C TYR A 35 -30.56 -27.76 6.99
N ASP A 36 -30.76 -29.01 6.58
CA ASP A 36 -29.66 -29.92 6.34
C ASP A 36 -28.91 -29.55 5.06
N TRP A 37 -27.59 -29.40 5.17
CA TRP A 37 -26.72 -29.04 4.05
C TRP A 37 -26.81 -30.04 2.89
N SER A 38 -27.01 -31.33 3.17
CA SER A 38 -27.07 -32.35 2.11
C SER A 38 -28.28 -32.12 1.19
N ARG A 39 -29.43 -31.78 1.78
CA ARG A 39 -30.66 -31.48 1.06
C ARG A 39 -30.55 -30.18 0.25
N VAL A 40 -29.96 -29.14 0.84
CA VAL A 40 -29.71 -27.87 0.15
C VAL A 40 -28.77 -28.07 -1.04
N ARG A 41 -27.70 -28.85 -0.85
CA ARG A 41 -26.75 -29.17 -1.91
C ARG A 41 -27.42 -29.92 -3.06
N SER A 42 -28.22 -30.96 -2.76
CA SER A 42 -28.93 -31.74 -3.80
C SER A 42 -29.87 -30.86 -4.62
N HIS A 43 -30.66 -30.01 -3.94
CA HIS A 43 -31.60 -29.13 -4.60
C HIS A 43 -30.91 -28.10 -5.50
N LEU A 44 -29.79 -27.52 -5.04
CA LEU A 44 -28.99 -26.62 -5.87
C LEU A 44 -28.43 -27.36 -7.09
N GLN A 45 -27.84 -28.54 -6.90
CA GLN A 45 -27.27 -29.33 -8.00
C GLN A 45 -28.31 -29.66 -9.08
N GLU A 46 -29.53 -30.04 -8.70
CA GLU A 46 -30.63 -30.28 -9.65
C GLU A 46 -30.94 -29.04 -10.50
N ILE A 47 -30.99 -27.85 -9.90
CA ILE A 47 -31.23 -26.59 -10.62
C ILE A 47 -30.09 -26.27 -11.59
N TRP A 48 -28.83 -26.54 -11.21
CA TRP A 48 -27.68 -26.33 -12.08
C TRP A 48 -27.59 -27.32 -13.24
N HIS A 49 -28.16 -28.52 -13.10
CA HIS A 49 -28.27 -29.50 -14.16
C HIS A 49 -29.39 -29.21 -15.16
N ASP A 50 -30.29 -28.26 -14.86
CA ASP A 50 -31.19 -27.71 -15.85
C ASP A 50 -30.40 -26.85 -16.85
N VAL A 51 -30.34 -27.36 -18.08
CA VAL A 51 -29.55 -26.78 -19.18
C VAL A 51 -30.03 -25.36 -19.52
N ASN A 52 -31.30 -25.03 -19.25
CA ASN A 52 -31.84 -23.71 -19.55
C ASN A 52 -31.41 -22.66 -18.53
N VAL A 53 -31.36 -23.00 -17.25
CA VAL A 53 -30.98 -22.07 -16.16
C VAL A 53 -29.48 -21.80 -16.19
N SER A 54 -28.66 -22.84 -16.41
CA SER A 54 -27.22 -22.67 -16.50
C SER A 54 -26.81 -21.81 -17.69
N LEU A 55 -27.40 -22.04 -18.87
CA LEU A 55 -27.15 -21.25 -20.09
C LEU A 55 -27.53 -19.77 -19.92
N ASP A 56 -28.67 -19.49 -19.29
CA ASP A 56 -29.13 -18.13 -19.05
C ASP A 56 -28.22 -17.39 -18.06
N MET A 57 -27.70 -18.08 -17.04
CA MET A 57 -26.72 -17.49 -16.12
C MET A 57 -25.39 -17.15 -16.81
N PHE A 58 -24.92 -18.01 -17.73
CA PHE A 58 -23.71 -17.72 -18.53
C PHE A 58 -23.92 -16.53 -19.47
N ARG A 59 -25.08 -16.41 -20.10
CA ARG A 59 -25.42 -15.26 -20.96
C ARG A 59 -25.50 -13.97 -20.15
N LEU A 60 -26.19 -13.99 -19.02
CA LEU A 60 -26.29 -12.86 -18.11
C LEU A 60 -24.91 -12.45 -17.58
N HIS A 61 -24.04 -13.42 -17.28
CA HIS A 61 -22.67 -13.14 -16.87
C HIS A 61 -21.87 -12.44 -17.97
N ASN A 62 -21.95 -12.94 -19.20
CA ASN A 62 -21.24 -12.36 -20.33
C ASN A 62 -21.76 -10.94 -20.63
N GLU A 63 -23.06 -10.70 -20.46
CA GLU A 63 -23.66 -9.38 -20.60
C GLU A 63 -23.20 -8.42 -19.49
N ILE A 64 -23.24 -8.83 -18.22
CA ILE A 64 -22.73 -8.04 -17.07
C ILE A 64 -21.23 -7.79 -17.20
N GLN A 65 -20.46 -8.77 -17.68
CA GLN A 65 -19.02 -8.61 -17.91
C GLN A 65 -18.77 -7.65 -19.06
N SER A 66 -19.49 -7.78 -20.17
CA SER A 66 -19.40 -6.82 -21.28
C SER A 66 -19.79 -5.40 -20.85
N MET A 67 -20.77 -5.26 -19.95
CA MET A 67 -21.15 -3.96 -19.36
C MET A 67 -20.09 -3.43 -18.39
N ARG A 68 -19.43 -4.29 -17.59
CA ARG A 68 -18.30 -3.91 -16.71
C ARG A 68 -16.99 -3.67 -17.45
N GLU A 69 -16.83 -4.23 -18.64
CA GLU A 69 -15.71 -3.96 -19.53
C GLU A 69 -15.98 -2.73 -20.41
N ALA A 70 -17.26 -2.45 -20.75
CA ALA A 70 -17.71 -1.23 -21.42
C ALA A 70 -17.82 -0.02 -20.46
N GLU A 71 -18.07 -0.30 -19.19
CA GLU A 71 -17.83 0.56 -18.04
C GLU A 71 -16.57 0.05 -17.33
N PRO A 72 -15.37 0.11 -17.95
CA PRO A 72 -14.22 0.13 -17.08
C PRO A 72 -14.51 1.31 -16.15
N LEU A 73 -14.08 1.21 -14.91
CA LEU A 73 -13.44 2.38 -14.36
C LEU A 73 -12.34 2.79 -15.38
N LYS A 74 -12.73 3.58 -16.40
CA LYS A 74 -11.92 4.65 -16.99
C LYS A 74 -11.80 5.77 -15.96
N PHE A 75 -11.78 5.42 -14.67
CA PHE A 75 -10.88 6.08 -13.76
C PHE A 75 -9.49 5.67 -14.23
N ASP A 76 -9.05 6.30 -15.32
CA ASP A 76 -7.66 6.30 -15.69
C ASP A 76 -6.95 6.87 -14.47
N ALA A 77 -6.42 5.97 -13.64
CA ALA A 77 -5.78 6.34 -12.39
C ALA A 77 -4.60 7.27 -12.66
N ALA A 78 -4.01 7.21 -13.86
CA ALA A 78 -3.02 8.16 -14.31
C ALA A 78 -3.65 9.54 -14.56
N GLN A 79 -4.80 9.61 -15.26
CA GLN A 79 -5.52 10.86 -15.49
C GLN A 79 -6.05 11.48 -14.18
N ALA A 80 -6.64 10.68 -13.30
CA ALA A 80 -7.10 11.16 -11.99
C ALA A 80 -5.95 11.60 -11.09
N ALA A 81 -4.80 10.91 -11.15
CA ALA A 81 -3.60 11.33 -10.45
C ALA A 81 -3.05 12.65 -11.04
N SER A 82 -3.04 12.81 -12.36
CA SER A 82 -2.60 14.06 -12.99
C SER A 82 -3.53 15.23 -12.67
N GLU A 83 -4.85 15.02 -12.71
CA GLU A 83 -5.84 16.04 -12.37
C GLU A 83 -5.75 16.44 -10.89
N PHE A 84 -5.47 15.48 -10.00
CA PHE A 84 -5.23 15.76 -8.58
C PHE A 84 -3.91 16.52 -8.35
N ILE A 85 -2.83 16.15 -9.05
CA ILE A 85 -1.55 16.87 -9.00
C ILE A 85 -1.71 18.29 -9.53
N ASP A 86 -2.44 18.48 -10.62
CA ASP A 86 -2.71 19.80 -11.19
C ASP A 86 -3.62 20.63 -10.28
N ALA A 87 -4.62 20.02 -9.64
CA ALA A 87 -5.43 20.67 -8.61
C ALA A 87 -4.59 21.10 -7.40
N LEU A 88 -3.67 20.26 -6.93
CA LEU A 88 -2.71 20.61 -5.87
C LEU A 88 -1.79 21.74 -6.29
N ARG A 89 -1.30 21.72 -7.52
CA ARG A 89 -0.42 22.75 -8.08
C ARG A 89 -1.13 24.09 -8.22
N ASN A 90 -2.40 24.07 -8.61
CA ASN A 90 -3.22 25.27 -8.76
C ASN A 90 -3.72 25.81 -7.41
N ALA A 91 -4.03 24.92 -6.46
CA ALA A 91 -4.42 25.27 -5.09
C ALA A 91 -3.24 25.76 -4.24
N MET A 92 -2.01 25.45 -4.64
CA MET A 92 -0.79 25.98 -4.06
C MET A 92 -0.32 27.15 -4.92
N PRO A 93 -0.83 28.39 -4.73
CA PRO A 93 -0.38 29.52 -5.50
C PRO A 93 1.13 29.60 -5.35
N SER A 94 1.84 29.48 -6.48
CA SER A 94 3.29 29.61 -6.55
C SER A 94 3.66 31.05 -6.21
N MET A 95 3.64 31.37 -4.92
CA MET A 95 4.13 32.60 -4.36
C MET A 95 5.66 32.42 -4.30
N PRO A 96 6.43 33.04 -5.21
CA PRO A 96 7.86 32.78 -5.36
C PRO A 96 8.65 33.05 -4.08
N HIS A 97 8.13 33.92 -3.21
CA HIS A 97 8.74 34.24 -1.92
C HIS A 97 8.52 33.15 -0.86
N ILE A 98 7.36 32.48 -0.87
CA ILE A 98 7.03 31.44 0.12
C ILE A 98 7.72 30.12 -0.25
N THR A 99 7.80 29.78 -1.54
CA THR A 99 8.53 28.60 -2.01
C THR A 99 10.01 28.69 -1.71
N HIS A 100 10.65 29.84 -1.98
CA HIS A 100 12.06 30.04 -1.65
C HIS A 100 12.30 29.94 -0.14
N SER A 101 11.41 30.53 0.67
CA SER A 101 11.48 30.45 2.13
C SER A 101 11.39 29.00 2.64
N VAL A 102 10.40 28.24 2.18
CA VAL A 102 10.22 26.83 2.57
C VAL A 102 11.42 25.98 2.15
N VAL A 103 11.94 26.18 0.94
CA VAL A 103 13.13 25.46 0.44
C VAL A 103 14.38 25.80 1.27
N ILE A 104 14.57 27.05 1.67
CA ILE A 104 15.66 27.46 2.56
C ILE A 104 15.54 26.76 3.92
N PHE A 105 14.35 26.74 4.54
CA PHE A 105 14.17 26.07 5.82
C PHE A 105 14.41 24.57 5.73
N LEU A 106 13.97 23.94 4.64
CA LEU A 106 14.17 22.51 4.39
C LEU A 106 15.65 22.17 4.22
N THR A 107 16.37 22.97 3.43
CA THR A 107 17.82 22.79 3.19
C THR A 107 18.64 23.06 4.46
N LEU A 108 18.33 24.12 5.22
CA LEU A 108 18.95 24.38 6.52
C LEU A 108 18.72 23.24 7.51
N GLY A 109 17.49 22.72 7.60
CA GLY A 109 17.16 21.58 8.45
C GLY A 109 18.00 20.34 8.11
N ILE A 110 18.12 20.01 6.82
CA ILE A 110 18.95 18.90 6.36
C ILE A 110 20.42 19.13 6.70
N CYS A 111 20.96 20.32 6.45
CA CYS A 111 22.35 20.66 6.79
C CYS A 111 22.62 20.51 8.30
N VAL A 112 21.71 21.01 9.16
CA VAL A 112 21.83 20.88 10.62
C VAL A 112 21.78 19.41 11.03
N CYS A 113 20.86 18.60 10.47
CA CYS A 113 20.80 17.17 10.74
C CYS A 113 22.09 16.44 10.34
N VAL A 114 22.64 16.75 9.16
CA VAL A 114 23.92 16.17 8.69
C VAL A 114 25.05 16.55 9.65
N ILE A 115 25.15 17.81 10.07
CA ILE A 115 26.15 18.26 11.02
C ILE A 115 25.99 17.53 12.35
N LEU A 116 24.78 17.46 12.90
CA LEU A 116 24.50 16.76 14.17
C LEU A 116 24.83 15.26 14.10
N CYS A 117 24.62 14.61 12.95
CA CYS A 117 24.95 13.21 12.76
C CYS A 117 26.45 12.97 12.52
N LEU A 118 27.13 13.87 11.79
CA LEU A 118 28.54 13.71 11.45
C LEU A 118 29.48 14.13 12.58
N LEU A 119 29.15 15.17 13.35
CA LEU A 119 29.96 15.64 14.48
C LEU A 119 30.36 14.54 15.49
N PRO A 120 29.44 13.69 16.01
CA PRO A 120 29.83 12.64 16.95
C PRO A 120 30.73 11.59 16.29
N ILE A 121 30.55 11.32 14.99
CA ILE A 121 31.41 10.41 14.23
C ILE A 121 32.81 11.00 14.09
N PHE A 122 32.91 12.27 13.72
CA PHE A 122 34.19 12.99 13.61
C PHE A 122 34.91 13.06 14.95
N ILE A 123 34.22 13.39 16.04
CA ILE A 123 34.82 13.46 17.38
C ILE A 123 35.32 12.07 17.80
N LYS A 124 34.53 11.01 17.60
CA LYS A 124 34.93 9.64 17.94
C LYS A 124 36.16 9.20 17.13
N CYS A 125 36.18 9.47 15.82
CA CYS A 125 37.32 9.18 14.97
C CYS A 125 38.56 9.98 15.39
N PHE A 126 38.40 11.26 15.69
CA PHE A 126 39.49 12.12 16.12
C PHE A 126 40.11 11.65 17.45
N ILE A 127 39.28 11.33 18.44
CA ILE A 127 39.75 10.80 19.73
C ILE A 127 40.47 9.46 19.54
N SER A 128 39.93 8.55 18.73
CA SER A 128 40.58 7.26 18.44
C SER A 128 41.97 7.45 17.84
N ARG A 129 42.10 8.31 16.83
CA ARG A 129 43.39 8.62 16.19
C ARG A 129 44.39 9.25 17.17
N MET A 130 43.92 10.14 18.04
CA MET A 130 44.77 10.77 19.06
C MET A 130 45.25 9.77 20.12
N LEU A 131 44.42 8.80 20.50
CA LEU A 131 44.78 7.73 21.43
C LEU A 131 45.80 6.77 20.82
N ASP A 132 45.61 6.37 19.56
CA ASP A 132 46.56 5.53 18.84
C ASP A 132 47.92 6.23 18.73
N LEU A 133 47.95 7.51 18.34
CA LEU A 133 49.18 8.29 18.21
C LEU A 133 49.93 8.42 19.55
N ARG A 134 49.20 8.60 20.66
CA ARG A 134 49.78 8.62 21.99
C ARG A 134 50.38 7.27 22.37
N ALA A 135 49.69 6.17 22.04
CA ALA A 135 50.19 4.81 22.30
C ALA A 135 51.49 4.53 21.52
N ASP A 136 51.55 4.95 20.25
CA ASP A 136 52.74 4.81 19.42
C ASP A 136 53.93 5.61 19.97
N ILE A 137 53.70 6.83 20.46
CA ILE A 137 54.76 7.65 21.08
C ILE A 137 55.32 6.97 22.33
N HIS A 138 54.47 6.42 23.20
CA HIS A 138 54.92 5.72 24.40
C HIS A 138 55.67 4.41 24.07
N GLN A 139 55.25 3.68 23.04
CA GLN A 139 55.97 2.52 22.53
C GLN A 139 57.36 2.91 22.01
N LEU A 140 57.46 4.03 21.29
CA LEU A 140 58.73 4.55 20.79
C LEU A 140 59.64 4.96 21.93
N GLU A 141 59.15 5.69 22.95
CA GLU A 141 59.93 6.05 24.15
C GLU A 141 60.47 4.84 24.89
N LEU A 142 59.68 3.77 25.03
CA LEU A 142 60.11 2.52 25.67
C LEU A 142 61.18 1.78 24.86
N LYS A 143 61.18 1.95 23.53
CA LYS A 143 62.18 1.33 22.63
C LYS A 143 63.49 2.13 22.55
N THR A 144 63.46 3.43 22.80
CA THR A 144 64.66 4.29 22.85
C THR A 144 65.29 4.45 24.22
N ARG A 145 64.66 3.96 25.31
CA ARG A 145 65.31 3.86 26.63
C ARG A 145 66.10 2.53 26.71
N PRO A 146 67.44 2.54 26.62
CA PRO A 146 68.27 1.34 26.72
C PRO A 146 68.27 0.73 28.12
#